data_AF-A0A0F8Y948-F1
#
_entry.id   AF-A0A0F8Y948-F1
#
_cell.length_a   1.000
_cell.length_b   1.000
_cell.length_c   1.000
_cell.angle_alpha   90.00
_cell.angle_beta   90.00
_cell.angle_gamma   90.00
#
_symmetry.space_group_name_H-M   'P 1'
#
loop_
_entity.id
_entity.type
_entity.pdbx_description
1 polymer ?
#
loop_
_entity_poly.entity_id
_entity_poly.type
_entity_poly.pdbx_seq_one_letter_code
_entity_poly.pdbx_strand_id
1 'polypeptide(L)'
;FPDTLVGTDSHTPHVDALGVIAVGVGGLEAESVMLGRASYIRLPDIVGVELTGKRQPGITATDIVLAITEFLREQRVVSTYLEFYGEGADALTLGDRATISNMTPEFGATAAMFYIDDKTIDYLRLTGREEEQIALVENYAKTAGLWSDSLKTAKYERVLKFDLSSVGRNIAGPSNPHRRVSTSDLAKEGISGVVENEEGLMPDGACIIAAITSCTNTSNPRNVIAAALLARNANTKGLMRKPWVKTSLAPGSKAVQSYLEDANLLTELEQLGFGIVGFACTTCNGMSGALDPEIQKEVIERDLYATAVLSGNRNFDGRIHPYAKQAFLASPPLVVAYAIA
;
A
#
# COMPACT_ATOMS: atom_id res chain seq x y z
N PHE A 1 25.79 -11.54 10.08
CA PHE A 1 25.85 -10.27 9.32
C PHE A 1 24.41 -9.84 9.03
N PRO A 2 24.13 -8.54 8.82
CA PRO A 2 22.76 -8.10 8.54
C PRO A 2 22.28 -8.62 7.19
N ASP A 3 20.98 -8.86 7.06
CA ASP A 3 20.37 -9.16 5.77
C ASP A 3 20.34 -7.88 4.91
N THR A 4 20.67 -8.04 3.63
CA THR A 4 20.67 -6.98 2.61
C THR A 4 20.45 -7.64 1.26
N LEU A 5 19.67 -7.03 0.37
CA LEU A 5 19.38 -7.63 -0.93
C LEU A 5 19.12 -6.62 -2.05
N VAL A 6 19.24 -7.09 -3.28
CA VAL A 6 18.69 -6.39 -4.45
C VAL A 6 17.59 -7.26 -5.05
N GLY A 7 16.57 -6.62 -5.61
CA GLY A 7 15.45 -7.32 -6.22
C GLY A 7 15.09 -6.75 -7.58
N THR A 8 14.64 -7.59 -8.49
CA THR A 8 14.21 -7.20 -9.85
C THR A 8 12.81 -6.60 -9.89
N ASP A 9 12.36 -6.03 -8.77
CA ASP A 9 11.12 -5.30 -8.62
C ASP A 9 11.40 -3.95 -7.92
N SER A 10 10.78 -2.88 -8.40
CA SER A 10 11.02 -1.55 -7.82
C SER A 10 10.57 -1.44 -6.36
N HIS A 11 9.56 -2.20 -5.93
CA HIS A 11 9.04 -2.17 -4.56
C HIS A 11 9.71 -3.19 -3.65
N THR A 12 10.87 -3.73 -4.05
CA THR A 12 11.80 -4.44 -3.18
C THR A 12 12.03 -3.75 -1.82
N PRO A 13 12.11 -2.40 -1.73
CA PRO A 13 12.15 -1.66 -0.47
C PRO A 13 11.02 -1.95 0.52
N HIS A 14 9.96 -2.69 0.16
CA HIS A 14 8.95 -3.18 1.12
C HIS A 14 9.58 -3.84 2.36
N VAL A 15 10.67 -4.58 2.18
CA VAL A 15 11.38 -5.27 3.27
C VAL A 15 12.19 -4.32 4.15
N ASP A 16 12.43 -3.07 3.73
CA ASP A 16 13.19 -2.08 4.50
C ASP A 16 12.54 -1.75 5.85
N ALA A 17 11.24 -2.02 5.98
CA ALA A 17 10.50 -1.93 7.23
C ALA A 17 11.02 -2.87 8.33
N LEU A 18 11.75 -3.94 7.98
CA LEU A 18 12.39 -4.89 8.91
C LEU A 18 13.81 -4.48 9.32
N GLY A 19 14.31 -3.32 8.87
CA GLY A 19 15.71 -2.94 9.04
C GLY A 19 16.67 -3.66 8.10
N VAL A 20 16.15 -4.16 6.97
CA VAL A 20 16.92 -4.76 5.87
C VAL A 20 17.22 -3.68 4.84
N ILE A 21 18.45 -3.56 4.35
CA ILE A 21 18.72 -2.67 3.21
C ILE A 21 18.32 -3.40 1.94
N ALA A 22 17.27 -2.94 1.25
CA ALA A 22 16.89 -3.53 -0.02
C ALA A 22 16.64 -2.50 -1.12
N VAL A 23 17.15 -2.80 -2.31
CA VAL A 23 17.08 -1.88 -3.47
C VAL A 23 16.50 -2.60 -4.68
N GLY A 24 15.55 -1.93 -5.36
CA GLY A 24 15.07 -2.36 -6.66
C GLY A 24 16.08 -2.08 -7.76
N VAL A 25 16.46 -3.10 -8.54
CA VAL A 25 17.44 -3.00 -9.63
C VAL A 25 16.92 -3.64 -10.92
N GLY A 26 17.57 -3.37 -12.05
CA GLY A 26 17.29 -4.05 -13.30
C GLY A 26 17.77 -5.51 -13.31
N GLY A 27 17.21 -6.33 -14.21
CA GLY A 27 17.56 -7.76 -14.31
C GLY A 27 19.04 -8.05 -14.49
N LEU A 28 19.74 -7.26 -15.32
CA LEU A 28 21.17 -7.42 -15.56
C LEU A 28 22.02 -7.16 -14.32
N GLU A 29 21.61 -6.20 -13.48
CA GLU A 29 22.32 -5.89 -12.23
C GLU A 29 22.12 -7.03 -11.22
N ALA A 30 20.90 -7.52 -11.08
CA ALA A 30 20.61 -8.67 -10.22
C ALA A 30 21.37 -9.93 -10.67
N GLU A 31 21.44 -10.21 -11.98
CA GLU A 31 22.20 -11.33 -12.53
C GLU A 31 23.70 -11.20 -12.23
N SER A 32 24.26 -9.99 -12.37
CA SER A 32 25.64 -9.69 -12.01
C SER A 32 25.92 -10.02 -10.54
N VAL A 33 25.03 -9.60 -9.63
CA VAL A 33 25.13 -9.91 -8.19
C VAL A 33 25.04 -11.41 -7.92
N MET A 34 24.12 -12.12 -8.60
CA MET A 34 24.00 -13.58 -8.48
C MET A 34 25.26 -14.33 -8.92
N LEU A 35 26.01 -13.78 -9.87
CA LEU A 35 27.31 -14.30 -10.33
C LEU A 35 28.48 -13.92 -9.40
N GLY A 36 28.19 -13.37 -8.22
CA GLY A 36 29.18 -13.01 -7.21
C GLY A 36 29.90 -11.68 -7.48
N ARG A 37 29.35 -10.83 -8.36
CA ARG A 37 29.88 -9.47 -8.57
C ARG A 37 29.26 -8.51 -7.57
N ALA A 38 30.02 -7.50 -7.18
CA ALA A 38 29.49 -6.42 -6.37
C ALA A 38 28.56 -5.54 -7.22
N SER A 39 27.48 -5.04 -6.61
CA SER A 39 26.69 -3.96 -7.18
C SER A 39 27.39 -2.63 -6.95
N TYR A 40 27.54 -1.83 -8.00
CA TYR A 40 28.21 -0.52 -7.94
C TYR A 40 27.19 0.59 -7.79
N ILE A 41 26.77 0.84 -6.54
CA ILE A 41 25.82 1.89 -6.19
C ILE A 41 26.60 3.12 -5.73
N ARG A 42 26.21 4.31 -6.20
CA ARG A 42 26.75 5.58 -5.71
C ARG A 42 26.50 5.69 -4.21
N LEU A 43 27.48 6.18 -3.44
CA LEU A 43 27.26 6.50 -2.02
C LEU A 43 26.03 7.41 -1.90
N PRO A 44 24.95 6.97 -1.23
CA PRO A 44 23.71 7.71 -1.23
C PRO A 44 23.74 8.85 -0.21
N ASP A 45 23.00 9.91 -0.52
CA ASP A 45 22.64 10.92 0.47
C ASP A 45 21.57 10.33 1.39
N ILE A 46 21.76 10.44 2.71
CA ILE A 46 20.82 9.90 3.71
C ILE A 46 20.00 11.04 4.29
N VAL A 47 18.67 10.95 4.16
CA VAL A 47 17.71 11.92 4.70
C VAL A 47 16.95 11.27 5.86
N GLY A 48 17.06 11.86 7.04
CA GLY A 48 16.27 11.46 8.19
C GLY A 48 14.83 11.97 8.06
N VAL A 49 13.85 11.10 8.29
CA VAL A 49 12.42 11.47 8.31
C VAL A 49 11.88 11.24 9.72
N GLU A 50 11.79 12.33 10.49
CA GLU A 50 11.26 12.32 11.85
C GLU A 50 9.72 12.29 11.80
N LEU A 51 9.16 11.14 12.14
CA LEU A 51 7.73 10.93 12.33
C LEU A 51 7.36 11.32 13.76
N THR A 52 6.45 12.28 13.88
CA THR A 52 5.92 12.79 15.15
C THR A 52 4.42 12.51 15.26
N GLY A 53 3.86 12.65 16.47
CA GLY A 53 2.45 12.41 16.70
C GLY A 53 2.07 10.94 16.53
N LYS A 54 0.76 10.68 16.54
CA LYS A 54 0.22 9.32 16.44
C LYS A 54 -0.96 9.29 15.48
N ARG A 55 -1.09 8.16 14.78
CA ARG A 55 -2.20 7.87 13.87
C ARG A 55 -3.54 8.05 14.57
N GLN A 56 -4.44 8.82 13.97
CA GLN A 56 -5.79 9.03 14.48
C GLN A 56 -6.68 7.76 14.34
N PRO A 57 -7.74 7.61 15.17
CA PRO A 57 -8.70 6.54 15.00
C PRO A 57 -9.37 6.53 13.62
N GLY A 58 -9.50 5.35 13.01
CA GLY A 58 -10.13 5.20 11.70
C GLY A 58 -9.25 5.58 10.51
N ILE A 59 -8.00 6.00 10.75
CA ILE A 59 -6.98 6.23 9.72
C ILE A 59 -6.19 4.93 9.51
N THR A 60 -5.95 4.59 8.25
CA THR A 60 -5.26 3.36 7.82
C THR A 60 -3.78 3.63 7.50
N ALA A 61 -2.98 2.56 7.35
CA ALA A 61 -1.63 2.71 6.85
C ALA A 61 -1.58 3.28 5.42
N THR A 62 -2.62 3.00 4.61
CA THR A 62 -2.74 3.54 3.26
C THR A 62 -2.88 5.06 3.30
N ASP A 63 -3.72 5.58 4.20
CA ASP A 63 -3.92 7.03 4.34
C ASP A 63 -2.63 7.75 4.71
N ILE A 64 -1.83 7.14 5.60
CA ILE A 64 -0.52 7.63 6.02
C ILE A 64 0.46 7.62 4.85
N VAL A 65 0.62 6.49 4.15
CA VAL A 65 1.61 6.42 3.07
C VAL A 65 1.27 7.36 1.94
N LEU A 66 -0.01 7.54 1.57
CA LEU A 66 -0.38 8.50 0.53
C LEU A 66 -0.01 9.95 0.91
N ALA A 67 -0.15 10.32 2.18
CA ALA A 67 0.28 11.62 2.69
C ALA A 67 1.80 11.78 2.76
N ILE A 68 2.50 10.74 3.18
CA ILE A 68 3.97 10.71 3.16
C ILE A 68 4.50 10.77 1.72
N THR A 69 3.88 10.07 0.77
CA THR A 69 4.29 10.07 -0.64
C THR A 69 4.19 11.46 -1.25
N GLU A 70 3.07 12.17 -1.05
CA GLU A 70 2.90 13.57 -1.48
C GLU A 70 3.99 14.46 -0.86
N PHE A 71 4.12 14.43 0.48
CA PHE A 71 5.10 15.23 1.21
C PHE A 71 6.53 14.98 0.72
N LEU A 72 6.97 13.72 0.64
CA LEU A 72 8.33 13.38 0.23
C LEU A 72 8.62 13.76 -1.23
N ARG A 73 7.61 13.69 -2.12
CA ARG A 73 7.75 14.20 -3.49
C ARG A 73 7.98 15.70 -3.52
N GLU A 74 7.23 16.47 -2.73
CA GLU A 74 7.46 17.92 -2.59
C GLU A 74 8.84 18.24 -2.02
N GLN A 75 9.34 17.39 -1.11
CA GLN A 75 10.67 17.50 -0.53
C GLN A 75 11.80 17.04 -1.48
N ARG A 76 11.51 16.52 -2.67
CA ARG A 76 12.50 16.16 -3.71
C ARG A 76 13.59 15.20 -3.20
N VAL A 77 13.17 14.07 -2.62
CA VAL A 77 14.07 13.03 -2.09
C VAL A 77 14.52 12.01 -3.15
N VAL A 78 14.70 12.46 -4.39
CA VAL A 78 15.02 11.56 -5.50
C VAL A 78 16.42 10.98 -5.32
N SER A 79 16.54 9.65 -5.46
CA SER A 79 17.80 8.90 -5.32
C SER A 79 18.49 9.00 -3.95
N THR A 80 17.78 9.45 -2.91
CA THR A 80 18.28 9.43 -1.53
C THR A 80 17.91 8.13 -0.83
N TYR A 81 18.57 7.82 0.26
CA TYR A 81 18.14 6.79 1.21
C TYR A 81 17.38 7.50 2.33
N LEU A 82 16.18 7.02 2.64
CA LEU A 82 15.39 7.55 3.75
C LEU A 82 15.54 6.65 4.96
N GLU A 83 15.65 7.26 6.13
CA GLU A 83 15.56 6.55 7.41
C GLU A 83 14.47 7.20 8.25
N PHE A 84 13.40 6.45 8.51
CA PHE A 84 12.28 6.90 9.33
C PHE A 84 12.57 6.67 10.80
N TYR A 85 12.35 7.70 11.62
CA TYR A 85 12.58 7.63 13.07
C TYR A 85 11.62 8.52 13.86
N GLY A 86 11.69 8.46 15.19
CA GLY A 86 10.92 9.31 16.10
C GLY A 86 9.71 8.62 16.70
N GLU A 87 9.02 9.30 17.61
CA GLU A 87 7.90 8.72 18.38
C GLU A 87 6.76 8.18 17.49
N GLY A 88 6.58 8.77 16.32
CA GLY A 88 5.60 8.33 15.34
C GLY A 88 5.99 6.99 14.73
N ALA A 89 7.27 6.79 14.42
CA ALA A 89 7.78 5.51 13.89
C ALA A 89 7.66 4.38 14.92
N ASP A 90 7.89 4.67 16.19
CA ASP A 90 7.72 3.73 17.31
C ASP A 90 6.25 3.28 17.50
N ALA A 91 5.30 4.16 17.15
CA ALA A 91 3.86 3.89 17.26
C ALA A 91 3.29 3.04 16.11
N LEU A 92 4.01 2.93 14.99
CA LEU A 92 3.59 2.14 13.82
C LEU A 92 3.86 0.64 14.04
N THR A 93 2.94 -0.22 13.59
CA THR A 93 3.24 -1.65 13.52
C THR A 93 4.17 -1.92 12.33
N LEU A 94 4.77 -3.12 12.29
CA LEU A 94 5.57 -3.48 11.14
C LEU A 94 4.77 -3.48 9.83
N GLY A 95 3.51 -3.91 9.84
CA GLY A 95 2.63 -3.82 8.67
C GLY A 95 2.42 -2.38 8.21
N ASP A 96 2.32 -1.42 9.14
CA ASP A 96 2.19 0.00 8.81
C ASP A 96 3.51 0.55 8.20
N ARG A 97 4.66 0.16 8.76
CA ARG A 97 6.00 0.49 8.23
C ARG A 97 6.22 -0.09 6.84
N ALA A 98 5.85 -1.34 6.62
CA ALA A 98 6.00 -2.05 5.35
C ALA A 98 5.14 -1.41 4.24
N THR A 99 3.94 -0.93 4.57
CA THR A 99 3.13 -0.13 3.64
C THR A 99 3.86 1.16 3.23
N ILE A 100 4.53 1.85 4.16
CA ILE A 100 5.32 3.06 3.87
C ILE A 100 6.54 2.74 3.00
N SER A 101 7.38 1.80 3.42
CA SER A 101 8.60 1.41 2.71
C SER A 101 8.31 0.84 1.32
N ASN A 102 7.16 0.20 1.11
CA ASN A 102 6.75 -0.27 -0.21
C ASN A 102 6.68 0.84 -1.25
N MET A 103 6.18 2.03 -0.88
CA MET A 103 5.97 3.15 -1.80
C MET A 103 7.24 3.98 -2.07
N THR A 104 8.41 3.44 -1.73
CA THR A 104 9.72 4.05 -1.99
C THR A 104 9.89 4.58 -3.41
N PRO A 105 9.58 3.80 -4.47
CA PRO A 105 9.68 4.29 -5.84
C PRO A 105 8.72 5.45 -6.13
N GLU A 106 7.53 5.43 -5.50
CA GLU A 106 6.48 6.41 -5.72
C GLU A 106 6.82 7.78 -5.13
N PHE A 107 7.67 7.88 -4.10
CA PHE A 107 8.28 9.15 -3.67
C PHE A 107 9.71 9.40 -4.19
N GLY A 108 10.31 8.42 -4.87
CA GLY A 108 11.52 8.58 -5.68
C GLY A 108 12.84 8.30 -4.97
N ALA A 109 12.79 7.87 -3.71
CA ALA A 109 13.96 7.42 -2.99
C ALA A 109 14.43 6.06 -3.53
N THR A 110 15.65 5.66 -3.14
CA THR A 110 16.23 4.36 -3.50
C THR A 110 15.92 3.28 -2.46
N ALA A 111 15.88 3.67 -1.19
CA ALA A 111 15.53 2.83 -0.04
C ALA A 111 14.78 3.69 0.99
N ALA A 112 13.93 3.07 1.81
CA ALA A 112 13.21 3.78 2.85
C ALA A 112 13.01 2.92 4.11
N MET A 113 13.96 3.07 5.03
CA MET A 113 14.19 2.17 6.14
C MET A 113 13.48 2.54 7.42
N PHE A 114 13.15 1.51 8.19
CA PHE A 114 12.91 1.61 9.62
C PHE A 114 13.99 0.82 10.37
N TYR A 115 14.38 1.29 11.55
CA TYR A 115 15.33 0.59 12.40
C TYR A 115 14.79 -0.73 12.95
N ILE A 116 15.71 -1.58 13.40
CA ILE A 116 15.37 -2.81 14.13
C ILE A 116 14.98 -2.44 15.56
N ASP A 117 13.80 -2.84 15.98
CA ASP A 117 13.27 -2.62 17.33
C ASP A 117 12.34 -3.77 17.77
N ASP A 118 11.64 -3.56 18.88
CA ASP A 118 10.68 -4.53 19.42
C ASP A 118 9.56 -4.86 18.42
N LYS A 119 9.14 -3.94 17.53
CA LYS A 119 8.13 -4.24 16.50
C LYS A 119 8.66 -5.20 15.45
N THR A 120 9.95 -5.13 15.12
CA THR A 120 10.61 -6.12 14.28
C THR A 120 10.61 -7.48 14.96
N ILE A 121 10.98 -7.56 16.24
CA ILE A 121 11.00 -8.81 17.01
C ILE A 121 9.59 -9.41 17.14
N ASP A 122 8.59 -8.61 17.49
CA ASP A 122 7.18 -9.01 17.56
C ASP A 122 6.71 -9.60 16.23
N TYR A 123 7.09 -9.00 15.11
CA TYR A 123 6.70 -9.50 13.79
C TYR A 123 7.42 -10.79 13.41
N LEU A 124 8.71 -10.93 13.70
CA LEU A 124 9.43 -12.19 13.45
C LEU A 124 8.78 -13.34 14.25
N ARG A 125 8.40 -13.09 15.50
CA ARG A 125 7.65 -14.05 16.33
C ARG A 125 6.27 -14.35 15.74
N LEU A 126 5.51 -13.32 15.37
CA LEU A 126 4.18 -13.46 14.76
C LEU A 126 4.22 -14.30 13.47
N THR A 127 5.29 -14.18 12.69
CA THR A 127 5.48 -14.91 11.43
C THR A 127 6.15 -16.27 11.60
N GLY A 128 6.25 -16.75 12.85
CA GLY A 128 6.69 -18.11 13.17
C GLY A 128 8.19 -18.33 12.97
N ARG A 129 9.03 -17.31 13.16
CA ARG A 129 10.48 -17.52 13.25
C ARG A 129 10.82 -18.17 14.59
N GLU A 130 11.78 -19.10 14.56
CA GLU A 130 12.26 -19.80 15.76
C GLU A 130 12.85 -18.84 16.78
N GLU A 131 12.63 -19.06 18.08
CA GLU A 131 13.12 -18.17 19.14
C GLU A 131 14.64 -18.04 19.15
N GLU A 132 15.39 -19.07 18.73
CA GLU A 132 16.85 -18.99 18.57
C GLU A 132 17.25 -17.98 17.49
N GLN A 133 16.55 -17.98 16.35
CA GLN A 133 16.78 -17.01 15.27
C GLN A 133 16.41 -15.59 15.72
N ILE A 134 15.31 -15.44 16.47
CA ILE A 134 14.88 -14.15 17.02
C ILE A 134 15.93 -13.60 17.98
N ALA A 135 16.40 -14.43 18.92
CA ALA A 135 17.44 -14.06 19.87
C ALA A 135 18.76 -13.69 19.16
N LEU A 136 19.11 -14.40 18.08
CA LEU A 136 20.27 -14.07 17.26
C LEU A 136 20.12 -12.69 16.60
N VAL A 137 18.97 -12.40 15.99
CA VAL A 137 18.71 -11.08 15.35
C VAL A 137 18.80 -9.97 16.38
N GLU A 138 18.13 -10.10 17.52
CA GLU A 138 18.12 -9.10 18.58
C GLU A 138 19.54 -8.85 19.14
N ASN A 139 20.25 -9.91 19.50
CA ASN A 139 21.59 -9.81 20.07
C ASN A 139 22.58 -9.20 19.06
N TYR A 140 22.52 -9.63 17.80
CA TYR A 140 23.38 -9.09 16.75
C TYR A 140 23.08 -7.61 16.51
N ALA A 141 21.80 -7.22 16.37
CA ALA A 141 21.41 -5.84 16.13
C ALA A 141 21.84 -4.90 17.27
N LYS A 142 21.67 -5.33 18.53
CA LYS A 142 22.12 -4.58 19.70
C LYS A 142 23.65 -4.46 19.76
N THR A 143 24.36 -5.56 19.51
CA THR A 143 25.84 -5.57 19.55
C THR A 143 26.45 -4.74 18.42
N ALA A 144 25.85 -4.78 17.23
CA ALA A 144 26.33 -4.07 16.05
C ALA A 144 25.91 -2.58 16.01
N GLY A 145 25.08 -2.11 16.95
CA GLY A 145 24.55 -0.74 16.97
C GLY A 145 23.46 -0.46 15.92
N LEU A 146 22.80 -1.50 15.42
CA LEU A 146 21.70 -1.41 14.44
C LEU A 146 20.30 -1.36 15.11
N TRP A 147 20.27 -1.44 16.44
CA TRP A 147 19.06 -1.34 17.23
C TRP A 147 18.62 0.11 17.42
N SER A 148 17.32 0.37 17.43
CA SER A 148 16.71 1.72 17.50
C SER A 148 17.32 2.63 18.58
N ASP A 149 17.53 2.13 19.79
CA ASP A 149 18.12 2.91 20.89
C ASP A 149 19.53 3.43 20.57
N SER A 150 20.33 2.66 19.82
CA SER A 150 21.69 3.05 19.43
C SER A 150 21.66 4.15 18.37
N LEU A 151 20.58 4.23 17.59
CA LEU A 151 20.42 5.16 16.47
C LEU A 151 19.78 6.49 16.87
N LYS A 152 19.33 6.67 18.13
CA LYS A 152 18.73 7.92 18.64
C LYS A 152 19.61 9.17 18.47
N THR A 153 20.92 8.99 18.37
CA THR A 153 21.88 10.09 18.20
C THR A 153 22.47 10.17 16.79
N ALA A 154 21.93 9.39 15.84
CA ALA A 154 22.31 9.45 14.44
C ALA A 154 22.16 10.88 13.90
N LYS A 155 23.11 11.28 13.06
CA LYS A 155 23.14 12.61 12.45
C LYS A 155 22.88 12.47 10.97
N TYR A 156 21.79 13.08 10.51
CA TYR A 156 21.46 13.19 9.10
C TYR A 156 21.80 14.59 8.60
N GLU A 157 22.32 14.68 7.38
CA GLU A 157 22.62 15.97 6.74
C GLU A 157 21.35 16.79 6.51
N ARG A 158 20.26 16.08 6.19
CA ARG A 158 18.93 16.66 6.01
C ARG A 158 17.93 15.90 6.87
N VAL A 159 17.11 16.65 7.60
CA VAL A 159 16.00 16.12 8.39
C VAL A 159 14.68 16.71 7.89
N LEU A 160 13.73 15.83 7.61
CA LEU A 160 12.35 16.15 7.28
C LEU A 160 11.47 15.77 8.47
N LYS A 161 10.44 16.55 8.76
CA LYS A 161 9.50 16.27 9.86
C LYS A 161 8.11 16.06 9.31
N PHE A 162 7.43 15.03 9.77
CA PHE A 162 6.07 14.71 9.37
C PHE A 162 5.23 14.32 10.59
N ASP A 163 4.07 14.94 10.77
CA ASP A 163 3.16 14.69 11.90
C ASP A 163 2.05 13.72 11.48
N LEU A 164 2.08 12.51 12.02
CA LEU A 164 1.09 11.45 11.78
C LEU A 164 -0.32 11.84 12.26
N SER A 165 -0.42 12.75 13.23
CA SER A 165 -1.71 13.21 13.74
C SER A 165 -2.44 14.14 12.77
N SER A 166 -1.75 14.71 11.79
CA SER A 166 -2.34 15.55 10.74
C SER A 166 -3.04 14.74 9.63
N VAL A 167 -2.82 13.43 9.57
CA VAL A 167 -3.30 12.57 8.49
C VAL A 167 -4.80 12.31 8.63
N GLY A 168 -5.57 12.76 7.63
CA GLY A 168 -6.97 12.37 7.43
C GLY A 168 -7.14 11.18 6.49
N ARG A 169 -8.38 10.81 6.17
CA ARG A 169 -8.67 9.77 5.17
C ARG A 169 -8.37 10.30 3.77
N ASN A 170 -7.66 9.53 2.97
CA ASN A 170 -7.12 9.94 1.68
C ASN A 170 -7.38 8.90 0.59
N ILE A 171 -7.46 9.39 -0.63
CA ILE A 171 -7.19 8.63 -1.85
C ILE A 171 -6.04 9.31 -2.60
N ALA A 172 -5.48 8.65 -3.61
CA ALA A 172 -4.56 9.30 -4.53
C ALA A 172 -4.97 9.10 -5.99
N GLY A 173 -4.85 10.16 -6.78
CA GLY A 173 -5.30 10.25 -8.16
C GLY A 173 -6.06 11.55 -8.44
N PRO A 174 -6.73 11.63 -9.60
CA PRO A 174 -6.73 10.64 -10.68
C PRO A 174 -5.35 10.46 -11.32
N SER A 175 -5.04 9.21 -11.66
CA SER A 175 -3.89 8.78 -12.48
C SER A 175 -2.49 9.28 -12.11
N ASN A 176 -2.34 9.74 -10.87
CA ASN A 176 -1.09 10.18 -10.29
C ASN A 176 -0.99 9.65 -8.85
N PRO A 177 -0.01 8.78 -8.53
CA PRO A 177 0.09 8.14 -7.21
C PRO A 177 0.54 9.10 -6.10
N HIS A 178 1.13 10.24 -6.45
CA HIS A 178 1.56 11.26 -5.49
C HIS A 178 0.63 12.49 -5.44
N ARG A 179 -0.48 12.48 -6.20
CA ARG A 179 -1.57 13.45 -6.02
C ARG A 179 -2.51 12.94 -4.96
N ARG A 180 -2.29 13.30 -3.69
CA ARG A 180 -3.21 12.96 -2.61
C ARG A 180 -4.46 13.83 -2.70
N VAL A 181 -5.61 13.24 -2.41
CA VAL A 181 -6.87 13.97 -2.22
C VAL A 181 -7.53 13.49 -0.94
N SER A 182 -7.92 14.42 -0.06
CA SER A 182 -8.70 14.06 1.12
C SER A 182 -10.10 13.63 0.72
N THR A 183 -10.64 12.59 1.37
CA THR A 183 -12.01 12.13 1.09
C THR A 183 -13.07 13.20 1.39
N SER A 184 -12.76 14.21 2.22
CA SER A 184 -13.65 15.34 2.47
C SER A 184 -13.67 16.38 1.33
N ASP A 185 -12.65 16.38 0.48
CA ASP A 185 -12.47 17.40 -0.56
C ASP A 185 -12.85 16.91 -1.96
N LEU A 186 -13.35 15.67 -2.10
CA LEU A 186 -13.65 15.07 -3.41
C LEU A 186 -14.59 15.92 -4.26
N ALA A 187 -15.62 16.53 -3.64
CA ALA A 187 -16.56 17.39 -4.35
C ALA A 187 -15.91 18.71 -4.78
N LYS A 188 -15.06 19.28 -3.92
CA LYS A 188 -14.32 20.51 -4.21
C LYS A 188 -13.30 20.29 -5.35
N GLU A 189 -12.70 19.11 -5.41
CA GLU A 189 -11.76 18.70 -6.46
C GLU A 189 -12.45 18.22 -7.75
N GLY A 190 -13.79 18.21 -7.80
CA GLY A 190 -14.56 17.75 -8.96
C GLY A 190 -14.45 16.25 -9.22
N ILE A 191 -14.04 15.46 -8.21
CA ILE A 191 -13.94 13.99 -8.28
C ILE A 191 -15.28 13.33 -7.94
N SER A 192 -16.04 13.93 -7.02
CA SER A 192 -17.41 13.51 -6.71
C SER A 192 -18.40 14.64 -6.96
N GLY A 193 -19.66 14.28 -7.21
CA GLY A 193 -20.71 15.24 -7.50
C GLY A 193 -22.06 14.56 -7.67
N VAL A 194 -23.08 15.36 -7.97
CA VAL A 194 -24.38 14.82 -8.39
C VAL A 194 -24.24 14.40 -9.85
N VAL A 195 -24.46 13.12 -10.11
CA VAL A 195 -24.44 12.53 -11.45
C VAL A 195 -25.86 12.10 -11.80
N GLU A 196 -26.22 12.20 -13.08
CA GLU A 196 -27.50 11.68 -13.57
C GLU A 196 -27.51 10.16 -13.35
N ASN A 197 -28.54 9.70 -12.63
CA ASN A 197 -28.70 8.30 -12.27
C ASN A 197 -30.02 7.82 -12.86
N GLU A 198 -29.92 7.06 -13.93
CA GLU A 198 -31.04 6.37 -14.55
C GLU A 198 -31.06 4.93 -14.05
N GLU A 199 -32.24 4.47 -13.62
CA GLU A 199 -32.38 3.13 -13.04
C GLU A 199 -31.94 2.06 -14.05
N GLY A 200 -30.99 1.22 -13.63
CA GLY A 200 -30.43 0.16 -14.46
C GLY A 200 -29.24 0.57 -15.34
N LEU A 201 -28.85 1.84 -15.36
CA LEU A 201 -27.71 2.34 -16.14
C LEU A 201 -26.55 2.77 -15.25
N MET A 202 -25.32 2.69 -15.79
CA MET A 202 -24.14 3.26 -15.14
C MET A 202 -24.19 4.79 -15.19
N PRO A 203 -23.93 5.50 -14.08
CA PRO A 203 -23.74 6.94 -14.11
C PRO A 203 -22.38 7.30 -14.72
N ASP A 204 -22.23 8.54 -15.16
CA ASP A 204 -20.90 9.09 -15.44
C ASP A 204 -20.06 9.11 -14.15
N GLY A 205 -18.76 8.82 -14.23
CA GLY A 205 -17.90 8.63 -13.06
C GLY A 205 -17.96 7.23 -12.42
N ALA A 206 -18.78 6.31 -12.94
CA ALA A 206 -18.99 4.99 -12.35
C ALA A 206 -17.68 4.24 -12.07
N CYS A 207 -17.55 3.72 -10.84
CA CYS A 207 -16.52 2.76 -10.48
C CYS A 207 -16.83 1.42 -11.18
N ILE A 208 -16.01 1.02 -12.14
CA ILE A 208 -16.17 -0.27 -12.85
C ILE A 208 -15.26 -1.35 -12.31
N ILE A 209 -14.24 -0.99 -11.53
CA ILE A 209 -13.29 -1.92 -10.90
C ILE A 209 -13.03 -1.48 -9.47
N ALA A 210 -13.21 -2.41 -8.54
CA ALA A 210 -12.84 -2.23 -7.14
C ALA A 210 -11.99 -3.42 -6.68
N ALA A 211 -10.67 -3.22 -6.57
CA ALA A 211 -9.72 -4.30 -6.33
C ALA A 211 -8.97 -4.14 -5.01
N ILE A 212 -9.20 -5.07 -4.06
CA ILE A 212 -8.29 -5.28 -2.93
C ILE A 212 -7.13 -6.11 -3.45
N THR A 213 -5.99 -5.46 -3.69
CA THR A 213 -4.83 -6.04 -4.37
C THR A 213 -3.53 -5.48 -3.76
N SER A 214 -2.40 -5.85 -4.36
CA SER A 214 -1.04 -5.42 -4.03
C SER A 214 -0.47 -5.95 -2.72
N CYS A 215 0.83 -6.23 -2.74
CA CYS A 215 1.61 -6.45 -1.53
C CYS A 215 1.57 -5.25 -0.58
N THR A 216 1.43 -4.01 -1.09
CA THR A 216 1.39 -2.75 -0.30
C THR A 216 0.41 -2.81 0.86
N ASN A 217 -0.79 -3.36 0.62
CA ASN A 217 -1.89 -3.32 1.57
C ASN A 217 -2.31 -4.71 2.05
N THR A 218 -2.14 -5.76 1.24
CA THR A 218 -2.52 -7.12 1.64
C THR A 218 -1.52 -7.76 2.61
N SER A 219 -0.29 -7.23 2.72
CA SER A 219 0.66 -7.62 3.77
C SER A 219 0.33 -7.04 5.15
N ASN A 220 -0.61 -6.09 5.23
CA ASN A 220 -1.04 -5.45 6.48
C ASN A 220 -2.42 -6.00 6.92
N PRO A 221 -2.47 -6.92 7.91
CA PRO A 221 -3.73 -7.51 8.36
C PRO A 221 -4.76 -6.48 8.84
N ARG A 222 -4.32 -5.34 9.41
CA ARG A 222 -5.25 -4.30 9.88
C ARG A 222 -6.09 -3.73 8.74
N ASN A 223 -5.48 -3.52 7.57
CA ASN A 223 -6.17 -2.95 6.41
C ASN A 223 -7.19 -3.95 5.84
N VAL A 224 -6.80 -5.22 5.70
CA VAL A 224 -7.69 -6.27 5.14
C VAL A 224 -8.82 -6.61 6.10
N ILE A 225 -8.54 -6.74 7.40
CA ILE A 225 -9.57 -6.95 8.44
C ILE A 225 -10.54 -5.76 8.49
N ALA A 226 -10.05 -4.52 8.37
CA ALA A 226 -10.93 -3.35 8.31
C ALA A 226 -11.87 -3.40 7.09
N ALA A 227 -11.38 -3.85 5.93
CA ALA A 227 -12.21 -4.05 4.74
C ALA A 227 -13.29 -5.12 4.97
N ALA A 228 -12.92 -6.24 5.58
CA ALA A 228 -13.85 -7.33 5.85
C ALA A 228 -14.90 -6.97 6.92
N LEU A 229 -14.52 -6.21 7.95
CA LEU A 229 -15.46 -5.66 8.93
C LEU A 229 -16.42 -4.65 8.30
N LEU A 230 -15.95 -3.85 7.34
CA LEU A 230 -16.83 -2.96 6.57
C LEU A 230 -17.81 -3.78 5.71
N ALA A 231 -17.33 -4.84 5.06
CA ALA A 231 -18.17 -5.76 4.29
C ALA A 231 -19.26 -6.41 5.16
N ARG A 232 -18.88 -6.95 6.32
CA ARG A 232 -19.83 -7.52 7.30
C ARG A 232 -20.92 -6.55 7.69
N ASN A 233 -20.53 -5.32 8.02
CA ASN A 233 -21.47 -4.29 8.43
C ASN A 233 -22.38 -3.84 7.27
N ALA A 234 -21.89 -3.87 6.03
CA ALA A 234 -22.67 -3.60 4.82
C ALA A 234 -23.70 -4.72 4.56
N ASN A 235 -23.28 -5.99 4.60
CA ASN A 235 -24.17 -7.15 4.45
C ASN A 235 -25.28 -7.16 5.52
N THR A 236 -24.93 -6.86 6.78
CA THR A 236 -25.91 -6.74 7.88
C THR A 236 -26.97 -5.68 7.60
N LYS A 237 -26.62 -4.64 6.83
CA LYS A 237 -27.52 -3.55 6.43
C LYS A 237 -28.21 -3.79 5.09
N GLY A 238 -27.99 -4.95 4.46
CA GLY A 238 -28.52 -5.27 3.13
C GLY A 238 -27.91 -4.42 2.01
N LEU A 239 -26.76 -3.79 2.24
CA LEU A 239 -26.02 -3.07 1.20
C LEU A 239 -25.26 -4.07 0.33
N MET A 240 -25.33 -3.87 -0.98
CA MET A 240 -24.63 -4.68 -1.97
C MET A 240 -23.72 -3.79 -2.82
N ARG A 241 -22.65 -4.37 -3.39
CA ARG A 241 -21.89 -3.68 -4.44
C ARG A 241 -22.80 -3.36 -5.63
N LYS A 242 -22.47 -2.33 -6.42
CA LYS A 242 -23.16 -2.09 -7.69
C LYS A 242 -22.91 -3.25 -8.66
N PRO A 243 -23.91 -3.59 -9.50
CA PRO A 243 -23.82 -4.77 -10.37
C PRO A 243 -22.70 -4.67 -11.40
N TRP A 244 -22.40 -3.46 -11.90
CA TRP A 244 -21.34 -3.19 -12.87
C TRP A 244 -19.92 -3.16 -12.30
N VAL A 245 -19.75 -3.15 -10.97
CA VAL A 245 -18.43 -3.09 -10.36
C VAL A 245 -17.79 -4.49 -10.38
N LYS A 246 -16.70 -4.64 -11.13
CA LYS A 246 -15.85 -5.82 -11.05
C LYS A 246 -15.01 -5.78 -9.77
N THR A 247 -15.40 -6.56 -8.77
CA THR A 247 -14.70 -6.71 -7.50
C THR A 247 -13.70 -7.85 -7.50
N SER A 248 -12.61 -7.71 -6.76
CA SER A 248 -11.63 -8.79 -6.58
C SER A 248 -10.83 -8.65 -5.30
N LEU A 249 -10.51 -9.77 -4.65
CA LEU A 249 -9.49 -9.87 -3.62
C LEU A 249 -8.30 -10.67 -4.16
N ALA A 250 -7.10 -10.07 -4.17
CA ALA A 250 -5.87 -10.71 -4.62
C ALA A 250 -4.78 -10.58 -3.54
N PRO A 251 -4.73 -11.53 -2.59
CA PRO A 251 -3.78 -11.46 -1.49
C PRO A 251 -2.34 -11.75 -1.92
N GLY A 252 -1.36 -11.13 -1.24
CA GLY A 252 0.06 -11.45 -1.44
C GLY A 252 0.48 -12.83 -0.93
N SER A 253 -0.31 -13.46 -0.04
CA SER A 253 -0.02 -14.79 0.50
C SER A 253 -1.28 -15.50 1.01
N LYS A 254 -1.17 -16.82 1.23
CA LYS A 254 -2.24 -17.64 1.81
C LYS A 254 -2.58 -17.26 3.25
N ALA A 255 -1.67 -16.61 3.97
CA ALA A 255 -1.92 -16.18 5.35
C ALA A 255 -3.16 -15.26 5.45
N VAL A 256 -3.40 -14.45 4.41
CA VAL A 256 -4.58 -13.58 4.31
C VAL A 256 -5.88 -14.37 4.28
N GLN A 257 -5.92 -15.45 3.50
CA GLN A 257 -7.06 -16.34 3.47
C GLN A 257 -7.28 -16.96 4.86
N SER A 258 -6.23 -17.53 5.46
CA SER A 258 -6.34 -18.21 6.76
C SER A 258 -6.89 -17.31 7.86
N TYR A 259 -6.34 -16.10 8.07
CA TYR A 259 -6.86 -15.24 9.14
C TYR A 259 -8.26 -14.69 8.86
N LEU A 260 -8.68 -14.58 7.59
CA LEU A 260 -10.03 -14.16 7.23
C LEU A 260 -11.04 -15.29 7.46
N GLU A 261 -10.65 -16.54 7.17
CA GLU A 261 -11.45 -17.74 7.48
C GLU A 261 -11.59 -17.94 8.99
N ASP A 262 -10.47 -17.89 9.73
CA ASP A 262 -10.47 -18.03 11.20
C ASP A 262 -11.32 -16.95 11.88
N ALA A 263 -11.33 -15.73 11.33
CA ALA A 263 -12.15 -14.64 11.83
C ALA A 263 -13.62 -14.69 11.37
N ASN A 264 -14.01 -15.65 10.52
CA ASN A 264 -15.32 -15.73 9.86
C ASN A 264 -15.66 -14.44 9.08
N LEU A 265 -14.66 -13.85 8.43
CA LEU A 265 -14.76 -12.60 7.69
C LEU A 265 -14.56 -12.77 6.17
N LEU A 266 -14.05 -13.92 5.72
CA LEU A 266 -13.89 -14.19 4.28
C LEU A 266 -15.24 -14.20 3.56
N THR A 267 -16.22 -14.91 4.12
CA THR A 267 -17.58 -15.02 3.54
C THR A 267 -18.27 -13.67 3.41
N GLU A 268 -18.00 -12.73 4.32
CA GLU A 268 -18.54 -11.36 4.28
C GLU A 268 -18.00 -10.58 3.07
N LEU A 269 -16.71 -10.74 2.75
CA LEU A 269 -16.11 -10.17 1.55
C LEU A 269 -16.66 -10.83 0.29
N GLU A 270 -16.78 -12.16 0.28
CA GLU A 270 -17.30 -12.93 -0.85
C GLU A 270 -18.75 -12.57 -1.19
N GLN A 271 -19.59 -12.34 -0.18
CA GLN A 271 -20.98 -11.90 -0.37
C GLN A 271 -21.07 -10.53 -1.06
N LEU A 272 -20.10 -9.63 -0.81
CA LEU A 272 -19.96 -8.37 -1.56
C LEU A 272 -19.21 -8.53 -2.90
N GLY A 273 -18.86 -9.75 -3.31
CA GLY A 273 -18.17 -10.05 -4.55
C GLY A 273 -16.64 -9.98 -4.49
N PHE A 274 -16.05 -9.77 -3.31
CA PHE A 274 -14.59 -9.75 -3.13
C PHE A 274 -14.03 -11.16 -2.88
N GLY A 275 -14.29 -12.07 -3.80
CA GLY A 275 -13.70 -13.41 -3.78
C GLY A 275 -12.20 -13.39 -4.06
N ILE A 276 -11.49 -14.40 -3.53
CA ILE A 276 -10.06 -14.59 -3.81
C ILE A 276 -9.90 -15.01 -5.27
N VAL A 277 -9.33 -14.13 -6.10
CA VAL A 277 -9.09 -14.39 -7.53
C VAL A 277 -7.70 -14.97 -7.82
N GLY A 278 -6.79 -14.90 -6.84
CA GLY A 278 -5.45 -15.47 -6.93
C GLY A 278 -4.46 -14.83 -5.95
N PHE A 279 -3.37 -15.54 -5.70
CA PHE A 279 -2.26 -15.08 -4.86
C PHE A 279 -1.16 -14.45 -5.73
N ALA A 280 -1.44 -13.28 -6.29
CA ALA A 280 -0.60 -12.64 -7.29
C ALA A 280 -0.86 -11.13 -7.41
N CYS A 281 -0.04 -10.43 -8.20
CA CYS A 281 -0.15 -8.99 -8.42
C CYS A 281 -1.49 -8.55 -9.04
N THR A 282 -2.06 -9.33 -9.96
CA THR A 282 -3.39 -9.09 -10.57
C THR A 282 -3.63 -7.63 -10.99
N THR A 283 -4.68 -6.97 -10.51
CA THR A 283 -5.02 -5.58 -10.85
C THR A 283 -3.89 -4.59 -10.53
N CYS A 284 -3.03 -4.87 -9.54
CA CYS A 284 -1.93 -3.96 -9.17
C CYS A 284 -0.91 -3.72 -10.30
N ASN A 285 -0.67 -4.73 -11.15
CA ASN A 285 0.23 -4.60 -12.30
C ASN A 285 -0.52 -4.53 -13.65
N GLY A 286 -1.83 -4.25 -13.62
CA GLY A 286 -2.66 -4.10 -14.82
C GLY A 286 -3.27 -5.41 -15.34
N MET A 287 -3.05 -6.54 -14.66
CA MET A 287 -3.72 -7.81 -14.98
C MET A 287 -5.13 -7.83 -14.36
N SER A 288 -5.95 -6.85 -14.70
CA SER A 288 -7.33 -6.70 -14.22
C SER A 288 -8.31 -7.67 -14.90
N GLY A 289 -7.92 -8.30 -16.02
CA GLY A 289 -8.76 -9.17 -16.85
C GLY A 289 -9.92 -8.44 -17.54
N ALA A 290 -10.74 -9.16 -18.31
CA ALA A 290 -11.86 -8.59 -19.05
C ALA A 290 -13.02 -8.13 -18.13
N LEU A 291 -13.73 -7.07 -18.52
CA LEU A 291 -15.03 -6.74 -17.93
C LEU A 291 -16.11 -7.67 -18.48
N ASP A 292 -17.25 -7.68 -17.81
CA ASP A 292 -18.46 -8.27 -18.38
C ASP A 292 -18.78 -7.60 -19.74
N PRO A 293 -19.09 -8.36 -20.81
CA PRO A 293 -19.38 -7.80 -22.12
C PRO A 293 -20.49 -6.75 -22.13
N GLU A 294 -21.51 -6.87 -21.27
CA GLU A 294 -22.59 -5.89 -21.18
C GLU A 294 -22.09 -4.56 -20.60
N ILE A 295 -21.30 -4.62 -19.53
CA ILE A 295 -20.67 -3.45 -18.91
C ILE A 295 -19.69 -2.78 -19.88
N GLN A 296 -18.85 -3.57 -20.55
CA GLN A 296 -17.94 -3.05 -21.57
C GLN A 296 -18.68 -2.36 -22.71
N LYS A 297 -19.75 -2.98 -23.22
CA LYS A 297 -20.57 -2.43 -24.29
C LYS A 297 -21.17 -1.09 -23.88
N GLU A 298 -21.74 -1.01 -22.68
CA GLU A 298 -22.34 0.22 -22.18
C GLU A 298 -21.31 1.37 -22.00
N VAL A 299 -20.12 1.08 -21.44
CA VAL A 299 -19.04 2.08 -21.34
C VAL A 299 -18.68 2.66 -22.71
N ILE A 300 -18.60 1.80 -23.74
CA ILE A 300 -18.24 2.21 -25.10
C ILE A 300 -19.38 2.96 -25.80
N GLU A 301 -20.60 2.43 -25.78
CA GLU A 301 -21.74 2.99 -26.51
C GLU A 301 -22.19 4.34 -25.96
N ARG A 302 -22.03 4.56 -24.65
CA ARG A 302 -22.41 5.80 -23.97
C ARG A 302 -21.22 6.73 -23.69
N ASP A 303 -20.01 6.36 -24.12
CA ASP A 303 -18.75 7.07 -23.87
C ASP A 303 -18.54 7.48 -22.39
N LEU A 304 -18.88 6.57 -21.47
CA LEU A 304 -18.90 6.89 -20.04
C LEU A 304 -17.51 7.23 -19.50
N TYR A 305 -17.49 8.17 -18.56
CA TYR A 305 -16.32 8.46 -17.76
C TYR A 305 -16.14 7.44 -16.63
N ALA A 306 -15.68 6.24 -16.96
CA ALA A 306 -15.54 5.17 -15.97
C ALA A 306 -14.23 5.25 -15.17
N THR A 307 -14.27 4.83 -13.90
CA THR A 307 -13.17 4.90 -12.94
C THR A 307 -12.82 3.53 -12.36
N ALA A 308 -11.61 3.40 -11.82
CA ALA A 308 -11.18 2.24 -11.05
C ALA A 308 -10.65 2.66 -9.67
N VAL A 309 -10.92 1.87 -8.64
CA VAL A 309 -10.39 2.07 -7.29
C VAL A 309 -9.66 0.80 -6.86
N LEU A 310 -8.41 0.94 -6.40
CA LEU A 310 -7.61 -0.20 -5.99
C LEU A 310 -6.72 0.10 -4.79
N SER A 311 -6.41 -0.92 -3.99
CA SER A 311 -5.43 -0.83 -2.90
C SER A 311 -3.99 -1.04 -3.37
N GLY A 312 -3.68 -0.58 -4.58
CA GLY A 312 -2.34 -0.66 -5.18
C GLY A 312 -1.42 0.48 -4.75
N ASN A 313 -0.31 0.62 -5.47
CA ASN A 313 0.68 1.69 -5.33
C ASN A 313 0.84 2.55 -6.60
N ARG A 314 0.31 2.11 -7.75
CA ARG A 314 0.35 2.85 -9.02
C ARG A 314 -1.02 2.90 -9.67
N ASN A 315 -1.35 4.07 -10.24
CA ASN A 315 -2.62 4.32 -10.91
C ASN A 315 -2.47 5.06 -12.26
N PHE A 316 -1.27 5.12 -12.85
CA PHE A 316 -1.03 5.79 -14.13
C PHE A 316 -2.04 5.43 -15.24
N ASP A 317 -2.29 6.37 -16.15
CA ASP A 317 -3.25 6.19 -17.25
C ASP A 317 -2.97 4.92 -18.06
N GLY A 318 -4.05 4.18 -18.36
CA GLY A 318 -3.99 2.92 -19.11
C GLY A 318 -3.34 1.74 -18.37
N ARG A 319 -2.80 1.93 -17.16
CA ARG A 319 -2.14 0.86 -16.40
C ARG A 319 -3.13 -0.12 -15.79
N ILE A 320 -4.29 0.34 -15.33
CA ILE A 320 -5.21 -0.49 -14.53
C ILE A 320 -6.18 -1.27 -15.41
N HIS A 321 -6.91 -0.60 -16.29
CA HIS A 321 -7.81 -1.23 -17.26
C HIS A 321 -8.01 -0.30 -18.46
N PRO A 322 -8.08 -0.79 -19.70
CA PRO A 322 -8.27 0.05 -20.90
C PRO A 322 -9.57 0.86 -20.95
N TYR A 323 -10.56 0.54 -20.11
CA TYR A 323 -11.87 1.21 -20.06
C TYR A 323 -12.05 2.07 -18.81
N ALA A 324 -11.08 2.06 -17.88
CA ALA A 324 -11.08 2.98 -16.76
C ALA A 324 -10.28 4.23 -17.17
N LYS A 325 -10.97 5.34 -17.46
CA LYS A 325 -10.35 6.61 -17.84
C LYS A 325 -9.51 7.20 -16.70
N GLN A 326 -9.86 6.90 -15.45
CA GLN A 326 -9.09 7.26 -14.26
C GLN A 326 -8.97 6.10 -13.28
N ALA A 327 -7.89 6.09 -12.51
CA ALA A 327 -7.71 5.19 -11.38
C ALA A 327 -7.32 5.91 -10.10
N PHE A 328 -7.82 5.40 -8.97
CA PHE A 328 -7.57 5.92 -7.64
C PHE A 328 -6.97 4.86 -6.72
N LEU A 329 -5.93 5.24 -6.00
CA LEU A 329 -5.38 4.44 -4.91
C LEU A 329 -6.16 4.74 -3.63
N ALA A 330 -6.60 3.69 -2.95
CA ALA A 330 -7.36 3.83 -1.70
C ALA A 330 -7.07 2.67 -0.75
N SER A 331 -7.36 2.86 0.53
CA SER A 331 -7.27 1.76 1.50
C SER A 331 -8.25 0.63 1.16
N PRO A 332 -7.94 -0.64 1.50
CA PRO A 332 -8.90 -1.74 1.31
C PRO A 332 -10.34 -1.48 1.78
N PRO A 333 -10.61 -0.87 2.96
CA PRO A 333 -11.98 -0.53 3.34
C PRO A 333 -12.62 0.55 2.45
N LEU A 334 -11.85 1.52 1.94
CA LEU A 334 -12.36 2.48 0.97
C LEU A 334 -12.66 1.81 -0.38
N VAL A 335 -11.86 0.84 -0.83
CA VAL A 335 -12.17 0.04 -2.03
C VAL A 335 -13.55 -0.63 -1.90
N VAL A 336 -13.83 -1.24 -0.75
CA VAL A 336 -15.16 -1.84 -0.48
C VAL A 336 -16.25 -0.75 -0.46
N ALA A 337 -16.00 0.40 0.17
CA ALA A 337 -16.96 1.49 0.21
C ALA A 337 -17.32 2.02 -1.19
N TYR A 338 -16.33 2.21 -2.07
CA TYR A 338 -16.55 2.66 -3.45
C TYR A 338 -17.16 1.59 -4.37
N ALA A 339 -17.10 0.30 -4.00
CA ALA A 339 -17.84 -0.73 -4.70
C ALA A 339 -19.34 -0.69 -4.38
N ILE A 340 -19.71 -0.21 -3.19
CA ILE A 340 -21.10 -0.10 -2.70
C ILE A 340 -21.76 1.21 -3.15
N ALA A 341 -20.99 2.31 -3.15
CA ALA A 341 -21.47 3.66 -3.42
C ALA A 341 -22.15 3.78 -4.80
#